data_AF-A0A1G8ZMD3-F1
#
_entry.id   AF-A0A1G8ZMD3-F1
#
_cell.length_a   1.000
_cell.length_b   1.000
_cell.length_c   1.000
_cell.angle_alpha   90.00
_cell.angle_beta   90.00
_cell.angle_gamma   90.00
#
_symmetry.space_group_name_H-M   'P 1'
#
loop_
_entity.id
_entity.type
_entity.pdbx_description
1 polymer ?
#
loop_
_entity_poly.entity_id
_entity_poly.type
_entity_poly.pdbx_seq_one_letter_code
_entity_poly.pdbx_strand_id
1 'polypeptide(L)'
;MKKVIPFLFVCFLMAALAPTPASAQLVKTSLRVTVLNELGNPQENATVKLYLNEDDYKQSANPVATEKTDEKGRATFKELESKAYFVEAEKGDMNNYGLGTKTDKLVEKRMNKVNVVIE
;
A
#
# COMPACT_ATOMS: atom_id res chain seq x y z
N MET A 1 -3.62 -7.01 -70.39
CA MET A 1 -2.63 -6.82 -69.31
C MET A 1 -3.23 -7.31 -68.01
N LYS A 2 -2.86 -8.51 -67.54
CA LYS A 2 -3.40 -9.10 -66.30
C LYS A 2 -2.41 -8.83 -65.17
N LYS A 3 -2.80 -8.03 -64.19
CA LYS A 3 -1.98 -7.66 -63.02
C LYS A 3 -1.81 -8.88 -62.11
N VAL A 4 -0.57 -9.34 -61.93
CA VAL A 4 -0.23 -10.35 -60.93
C VAL A 4 0.31 -9.68 -59.67
N ILE A 5 -0.56 -9.67 -58.65
CA ILE A 5 -0.32 -10.04 -57.24
C ILE A 5 0.87 -9.37 -56.51
N PRO A 6 0.61 -8.52 -55.48
CA PRO A 6 1.53 -8.33 -54.37
C PRO A 6 0.97 -9.06 -53.14
N PHE A 7 1.02 -10.40 -53.10
CA PHE A 7 0.61 -11.17 -51.92
C PHE A 7 1.78 -11.39 -50.93
N LEU A 8 2.99 -10.98 -51.29
CA LEU A 8 4.20 -11.26 -50.50
C LEU A 8 4.54 -10.21 -49.43
N PHE A 9 3.74 -9.13 -49.29
CA PHE A 9 4.06 -8.04 -48.35
C PHE A 9 3.24 -8.05 -47.06
N VAL A 10 2.21 -8.90 -46.95
CA VAL A 10 1.28 -8.90 -45.79
C VAL A 10 1.75 -9.82 -44.67
N CYS A 11 2.59 -10.83 -44.95
CA CYS A 11 3.03 -11.79 -43.92
C CYS A 11 4.15 -11.26 -43.00
N PHE A 12 4.84 -10.16 -43.34
CA PHE A 12 5.93 -9.65 -42.50
C PHE A 12 5.45 -8.71 -41.38
N LEU A 13 4.19 -8.25 -41.41
CA LEU A 13 3.67 -7.31 -40.41
C LEU A 13 3.08 -8.00 -39.16
N MET A 14 2.84 -9.32 -39.18
CA MET A 14 2.24 -10.04 -38.05
C MET A 14 3.26 -10.54 -37.00
N ALA A 15 4.57 -10.41 -37.24
CA ALA A 15 5.60 -10.92 -36.33
C ALA A 15 5.95 -9.99 -35.14
N ALA A 16 5.36 -8.80 -35.04
CA ALA A 16 5.75 -7.77 -34.06
C ALA A 16 4.92 -7.75 -32.75
N LEU A 17 3.89 -8.59 -32.60
CA LEU A 17 3.10 -8.70 -31.36
C LEU A 17 3.49 -9.93 -30.54
N ALA A 18 4.79 -10.14 -30.31
CA ALA A 18 5.18 -11.04 -29.22
C ALA A 18 4.85 -10.33 -27.89
N PRO A 19 4.00 -10.91 -27.02
CA PRO A 19 3.78 -10.35 -25.69
C PRO A 19 5.12 -10.36 -24.96
N THR A 20 5.63 -9.17 -24.61
CA THR A 20 6.79 -9.06 -23.74
C THR A 20 6.41 -9.66 -22.38
N PRO A 21 7.26 -10.48 -21.75
CA PRO A 21 6.99 -10.95 -20.41
C PRO A 21 6.85 -9.72 -19.51
N ALA A 22 5.65 -9.52 -18.96
CA ALA A 22 5.44 -8.52 -17.93
C ALA A 22 6.46 -8.79 -16.84
N SER A 23 7.36 -7.83 -16.59
CA SER A 23 8.30 -7.92 -15.48
C SER A 23 7.49 -8.22 -14.24
N ALA A 24 7.63 -9.43 -13.70
CA ALA A 24 6.98 -9.83 -12.47
C ALA A 24 7.66 -9.03 -11.36
N GLN A 25 7.22 -7.79 -11.18
CA GLN A 25 7.68 -6.92 -10.11
C GLN A 25 7.42 -7.67 -8.81
N LEU A 26 8.48 -8.06 -8.12
CA LEU A 26 8.41 -8.80 -6.86
C LEU A 26 7.62 -7.93 -5.86
N VAL A 27 6.33 -8.25 -5.70
CA VAL A 27 5.48 -7.56 -4.74
C VAL A 27 5.91 -8.00 -3.36
N LYS A 28 6.52 -7.09 -2.60
CA LYS A 28 6.84 -7.31 -1.19
C LYS A 28 5.55 -7.17 -0.35
N THR A 29 5.46 -7.90 0.75
CA THR A 29 4.40 -7.68 1.74
C THR A 29 4.47 -6.23 2.22
N SER A 30 3.36 -5.53 2.10
CA SER A 30 3.26 -4.12 2.42
C SER A 30 1.92 -3.81 3.08
N LEU A 31 1.88 -2.71 3.83
CA LEU A 31 0.69 -2.19 4.47
C LEU A 31 0.53 -0.73 4.09
N ARG A 32 -0.65 -0.37 3.61
CA ARG A 32 -1.09 1.02 3.46
C ARG A 32 -2.10 1.36 4.53
N VAL A 33 -1.74 2.29 5.39
CA VAL A 33 -2.64 2.91 6.36
C VAL A 33 -3.19 4.19 5.74
N THR A 34 -4.51 4.33 5.71
CA THR A 34 -5.17 5.58 5.31
C THR A 34 -5.75 6.25 6.56
N VAL A 35 -5.23 7.41 6.92
CA VAL A 35 -5.66 8.18 8.10
C VAL A 35 -6.73 9.17 7.67
N LEU A 36 -7.87 9.10 8.34
CA LEU A 36 -9.05 9.94 8.12
C LEU A 36 -9.39 10.67 9.44
N ASN A 37 -10.05 11.83 9.37
CA ASN A 37 -10.71 12.39 10.55
C ASN A 37 -12.13 11.83 10.72
N GLU A 38 -12.84 12.24 11.78
CA GLU A 38 -14.23 11.81 12.06
C GLU A 38 -15.21 12.07 10.90
N LEU A 39 -14.94 13.08 10.08
CA LEU A 39 -15.75 13.41 8.90
C LEU A 39 -15.39 12.58 7.65
N GLY A 40 -14.42 11.66 7.78
CA GLY A 40 -13.93 10.82 6.69
C GLY A 40 -12.93 11.53 5.77
N ASN A 41 -12.42 12.71 6.13
CA ASN A 41 -11.47 13.46 5.30
C ASN A 41 -10.04 12.96 5.52
N PRO A 42 -9.27 12.72 4.44
CA PRO A 42 -7.89 12.25 4.55
C PRO A 42 -7.00 13.27 5.26
N GLN A 43 -6.11 12.78 6.11
CA GLN A 43 -5.21 13.60 6.91
C GLN A 43 -3.78 13.48 6.41
N GLU A 44 -3.30 14.49 5.69
CA GLU A 44 -1.89 14.63 5.29
C GLU A 44 -1.00 14.95 6.51
N ASN A 45 0.27 14.51 6.46
CA ASN A 45 1.31 14.76 7.47
C ASN A 45 1.00 14.21 8.86
N ALA A 46 0.03 13.31 8.99
CA ALA A 46 -0.18 12.50 10.19
C ALA A 46 0.99 11.51 10.34
N THR A 47 1.49 11.37 11.56
CA THR A 47 2.50 10.36 11.88
C THR A 47 1.80 9.04 12.14
N VAL A 48 2.25 7.98 11.48
CA VAL A 48 1.74 6.62 11.66
C VAL A 48 2.87 5.73 12.14
N LYS A 49 2.64 5.01 13.23
CA LYS A 49 3.59 4.06 13.81
C LYS A 49 2.98 2.67 13.87
N LEU A 50 3.81 1.67 13.60
CA LEU A 50 3.44 0.26 13.71
C LEU A 50 4.14 -0.39 14.89
N TYR A 51 3.41 -1.25 15.61
CA TYR A 51 3.94 -2.02 16.73
C TYR A 51 3.58 -3.50 16.59
N LEU A 52 4.43 -4.38 17.12
CA LEU A 52 4.21 -5.84 17.10
C LEU A 52 3.43 -6.36 18.30
N ASN A 53 3.44 -5.62 19.41
CA ASN A 53 2.76 -5.99 20.64
C ASN A 53 1.99 -4.80 21.21
N GLU A 54 1.08 -5.11 22.12
CA GLU A 54 0.13 -4.15 22.68
C GLU A 54 0.77 -3.25 23.74
N ASP A 55 1.77 -3.73 24.47
CA ASP A 55 2.43 -2.96 25.53
C ASP A 55 3.24 -1.80 24.93
N ASP A 56 4.04 -2.08 23.90
CA ASP A 56 4.77 -1.08 23.12
C ASP A 56 3.81 -0.07 22.48
N TYR A 57 2.66 -0.51 21.96
CA TYR A 57 1.61 0.37 21.44
C TYR A 57 1.01 1.28 22.53
N LYS A 58 0.66 0.73 23.70
CA LYS A 58 0.08 1.50 24.82
C LYS A 58 1.04 2.51 25.43
N GLN A 59 2.34 2.22 25.37
CA GLN A 59 3.39 3.10 25.88
C GLN A 59 3.98 4.00 24.78
N SER A 60 3.49 3.86 23.54
CA SER A 60 4.04 4.49 22.34
C SER A 60 5.57 4.32 22.22
N ALA A 61 6.07 3.14 22.61
CA ALA A 61 7.49 2.82 22.69
C ALA A 61 7.91 1.77 21.66
N ASN A 62 9.14 1.83 21.16
CA ASN A 62 9.72 0.83 20.25
C ASN A 62 8.90 0.54 18.96
N PRO A 63 8.47 1.57 18.19
CA PRO A 63 7.78 1.31 16.93
C PRO A 63 8.69 0.56 15.96
N VAL A 64 8.15 -0.47 15.29
CA VAL A 64 8.90 -1.24 14.29
C VAL A 64 8.97 -0.55 12.93
N ALA A 65 8.06 0.40 12.70
CA ALA A 65 8.13 1.30 11.56
C ALA A 65 7.39 2.60 11.87
N THR A 66 7.82 3.69 11.25
CA THR A 66 7.18 5.00 11.33
C THR A 66 7.16 5.63 9.95
N GLU A 67 6.02 6.20 9.56
CA GLU A 67 5.88 6.96 8.32
C GLU A 67 4.94 8.15 8.49
N LYS A 68 5.03 9.11 7.57
CA LYS A 68 4.05 10.19 7.46
C LYS A 68 3.07 9.93 6.33
N THR A 69 1.84 10.41 6.49
CA THR A 69 0.83 10.33 5.44
C THR A 69 1.07 11.35 4.33
N ASP A 70 0.82 10.94 3.09
CA ASP A 70 0.80 11.80 1.91
C ASP A 70 -0.46 12.69 1.83
N GLU A 71 -0.57 13.52 0.79
CA GLU A 71 -1.74 14.39 0.48
C GLU A 71 -3.09 13.65 0.45
N LYS A 72 -3.08 12.33 0.29
CA LYS A 72 -4.28 11.47 0.27
C LYS A 72 -4.49 10.74 1.60
N GLY A 73 -3.77 11.14 2.64
CA GLY A 73 -3.83 10.55 3.97
C GLY A 73 -3.16 9.18 4.07
N ARG A 74 -2.26 8.81 3.15
CA ARG A 74 -1.74 7.44 3.08
C ARG A 74 -0.30 7.35 3.58
N ALA A 75 -0.05 6.47 4.55
CA ALA A 75 1.27 6.01 4.94
C ALA A 75 1.48 4.59 4.39
N THR A 76 2.58 4.33 3.69
CA THR A 76 2.85 3.02 3.07
C THR A 76 4.13 2.39 3.59
N PHE A 77 3.98 1.28 4.30
CA PHE A 77 5.07 0.47 4.84
C PHE A 77 5.35 -0.70 3.89
N LYS A 78 6.62 -0.95 3.57
CA LYS A 78 7.06 -2.03 2.68
C LYS A 78 7.92 -3.01 3.44
N GLU A 79 8.06 -4.21 2.87
CA GLU A 79 8.98 -5.25 3.38
C GLU A 79 8.58 -5.77 4.78
N LEU A 80 7.28 -5.76 5.06
CA LEU A 80 6.75 -6.23 6.33
C LEU A 80 6.70 -7.75 6.39
N GLU A 81 6.74 -8.28 7.60
CA GLU A 81 6.46 -9.70 7.84
C GLU A 81 4.95 -9.95 7.78
N SER A 82 4.56 -11.20 7.52
CA SER A 82 3.15 -11.64 7.58
C SER A 82 2.69 -11.81 9.02
N LYS A 83 2.52 -10.69 9.72
CA LYS A 83 2.05 -10.60 11.11
C LYS A 83 0.89 -9.61 11.21
N ALA A 84 0.21 -9.58 12.35
CA ALA A 84 -0.70 -8.49 12.67
C ALA A 84 0.13 -7.34 13.29
N TYR A 85 -0.30 -6.10 13.06
CA TYR A 85 0.35 -4.91 13.61
C TYR A 85 -0.68 -4.06 14.34
N PHE A 86 -0.27 -3.47 15.47
CA PHE A 86 -1.00 -2.37 16.09
C PHE A 86 -0.62 -1.07 15.38
N VAL A 87 -1.60 -0.20 15.16
CA VAL A 87 -1.46 1.03 14.38
C VAL A 87 -1.79 2.22 15.25
N GLU A 88 -0.81 3.07 15.48
CA GLU A 88 -0.96 4.40 16.06
C GLU A 88 -0.93 5.43 14.95
N ALA A 89 -1.88 6.36 14.96
CA ALA A 89 -1.88 7.52 14.08
C ALA A 89 -2.13 8.79 14.91
N GLU A 90 -1.32 9.82 14.68
CA GLU A 90 -1.38 11.08 15.41
C GLU A 90 -1.14 12.27 14.46
N LYS A 91 -1.89 13.36 14.66
CA LYS A 91 -1.68 14.64 14.00
C LYS A 91 -2.12 15.79 14.90
N GLY A 92 -1.15 16.48 15.50
CA GLY A 92 -1.45 17.52 16.48
C GLY A 92 -2.17 16.89 17.68
N ASP A 93 -3.33 17.42 18.05
CA ASP A 93 -4.11 16.88 19.17
C ASP A 93 -4.95 15.65 18.78
N MET A 94 -5.12 15.40 17.47
CA MET A 94 -5.95 14.30 16.96
C MET A 94 -5.19 12.98 16.95
N ASN A 95 -5.80 11.91 17.44
CA ASN A 95 -5.18 10.59 17.50
C ASN A 95 -6.22 9.44 17.48
N ASN A 96 -5.75 8.20 17.47
CA ASN A 96 -6.61 7.01 17.60
C ASN A 96 -6.39 6.24 18.91
N TYR A 97 -5.89 6.91 19.95
CA TYR A 97 -5.62 6.27 21.23
C TYR A 97 -6.92 5.72 21.84
N GLY A 98 -6.85 4.52 22.42
CA GLY A 98 -8.02 3.86 23.01
C GLY A 98 -8.93 3.12 22.02
N LEU A 99 -8.83 3.39 20.71
CA LEU A 99 -9.55 2.61 19.68
C LEU A 99 -8.88 1.26 19.37
N GLY A 100 -7.60 1.12 19.73
CA GLY A 100 -6.88 -0.16 19.70
C GLY A 100 -6.75 -0.75 18.29
N THR A 101 -6.53 0.10 17.28
CA THR A 101 -6.53 -0.35 15.89
C THR A 101 -5.45 -1.39 15.65
N LYS A 102 -5.87 -2.61 15.33
CA LYS A 102 -5.02 -3.74 15.01
C LYS A 102 -5.38 -4.27 13.63
N THR A 103 -4.39 -4.54 12.81
CA THR A 103 -4.61 -5.17 11.50
C THR A 103 -4.90 -6.65 11.69
N ASP A 104 -5.57 -7.26 10.71
CA ASP A 104 -5.45 -8.70 10.49
C ASP A 104 -4.01 -9.08 10.18
N LYS A 105 -3.71 -10.39 10.22
CA LYS A 105 -2.43 -10.91 9.73
C LYS A 105 -2.26 -10.49 8.27
N LEU A 106 -1.16 -9.80 7.96
CA LEU A 106 -0.91 -9.34 6.60
C LEU A 106 -0.76 -10.51 5.63
N VAL A 107 -1.39 -10.42 4.47
CA VAL A 107 -1.21 -11.39 3.38
C VAL A 107 0.15 -11.15 2.72
N GLU A 108 0.94 -12.22 2.61
CA GLU A 108 2.26 -12.19 2.01
C GLU A 108 2.23 -11.71 0.56
N LYS A 109 3.29 -10.98 0.16
CA LYS A 109 3.50 -10.52 -1.22
C LYS A 109 2.31 -9.73 -1.78
N ARG A 110 1.61 -9.01 -0.90
CA ARG A 110 0.49 -8.14 -1.25
C ARG A 110 0.58 -6.79 -0.57
N MET A 111 -0.13 -5.83 -1.16
CA MET A 111 -0.47 -4.56 -0.53
C MET A 111 -1.73 -4.76 0.32
N ASN A 112 -1.53 -4.86 1.62
CA ASN A 112 -2.60 -4.86 2.61
C ASN A 112 -3.05 -3.42 2.86
N LYS A 113 -4.32 -3.22 3.26
CA LYS A 113 -4.90 -1.89 3.45
C LYS A 113 -5.71 -1.84 4.73
N VAL A 114 -5.61 -0.74 5.45
CA VAL A 114 -6.42 -0.44 6.62
C VAL A 114 -6.71 1.05 6.67
N ASN A 115 -7.87 1.42 7.21
CA ASN A 115 -8.22 2.79 7.50
C ASN A 115 -8.16 3.02 9.01
N VAL A 116 -7.65 4.18 9.42
CA VAL A 116 -7.62 4.62 10.81
C VAL A 116 -8.32 5.96 10.87
N VAL A 117 -9.25 6.11 11.80
CA VAL A 117 -9.88 7.40 12.12
C VAL A 117 -9.12 7.98 13.31
N ILE A 118 -8.80 9.27 13.22
CA ILE A 118 -8.25 10.05 14.33
C ILE A 118 -9.21 11.17 14.70
N GLU A 119 -9.32 11.43 16.00
CA GLU A 119 -10.20 12.42 16.63
C GLU A 119 -9.42 13.25 17.66
#